data_AF-A0A7C4QKD9-F1
#
_entry.id   AF-A0A7C4QKD9-F1
#
_cell.length_a   1.000
_cell.length_b   1.000
_cell.length_c   1.000
_cell.angle_alpha   90.00
_cell.angle_beta   90.00
_cell.angle_gamma   90.00
#
_symmetry.space_group_name_H-M   'P 1'
#
loop_
_entity.id
_entity.type
_entity.pdbx_description
1 polymer ?
#
loop_
_entity_poly.entity_id
_entity_poly.type
_entity_poly.pdbx_seq_one_letter_code
_entity_poly.pdbx_strand_id
1 'polypeptide(L)' 'MWEAEKAKEEFNVWHAPEAVVEILTAEGDRLVIRVTGTACKACGFDEYIFDYAYLLADLVGEVSVASIVD' A
#
# COMPACT_ATOMS: atom_id res chain seq x y z
N MET A 1 6.20 7.33 10.22
CA MET A 1 4.72 7.20 10.27
C MET A 1 4.09 8.21 9.33
N TRP A 2 4.55 9.47 9.35
CA TRP A 2 4.17 10.51 8.40
C TRP A 2 4.38 10.11 6.91
N GLU A 3 5.47 9.39 6.63
CA GLU A 3 5.84 8.97 5.27
C GLU A 3 4.87 7.93 4.70
N ALA A 4 4.42 6.98 5.53
CA ALA A 4 3.42 5.99 5.15
C ALA A 4 2.06 6.64 4.85
N GLU A 5 1.66 7.61 5.68
CA GLU A 5 0.46 8.42 5.45
C GLU A 5 0.55 9.21 4.15
N LYS A 6 1.69 9.85 3.87
CA LYS A 6 1.93 10.58 2.62
C LYS A 6 1.86 9.66 1.40
N ALA A 7 2.52 8.49 1.44
CA ALA A 7 2.44 7.50 0.37
C ALA A 7 0.99 7.00 0.17
N LYS A 8 0.20 6.89 1.24
CA LYS A 8 -1.21 6.45 1.18
C LYS A 8 -2.06 7.52 0.49
N GLU A 9 -1.89 8.78 0.86
CA GLU A 9 -2.60 9.89 0.23
C GLU A 9 -2.30 9.94 -1.27
N GLU A 10 -1.03 9.82 -1.66
CA GLU A 10 -0.62 9.83 -3.06
C GLU A 10 -1.16 8.60 -3.82
N PHE A 11 -1.03 7.41 -3.25
CA PHE A 11 -1.57 6.19 -3.83
C PHE A 11 -3.08 6.32 -4.09
N ASN A 12 -3.84 6.77 -3.09
CA ASN A 12 -5.30 6.89 -3.17
C ASN A 12 -5.76 7.96 -4.17
N VAL A 13 -4.97 9.02 -4.40
CA VAL A 13 -5.26 10.01 -5.45
C VAL A 13 -5.23 9.38 -6.83
N TRP A 14 -4.31 8.44 -7.09
CA TRP A 14 -4.14 7.82 -8.40
C TRP A 14 -5.00 6.58 -8.61
N HIS A 15 -5.31 5.83 -7.56
CA HIS A 15 -5.92 4.50 -7.67
C HIS A 15 -7.36 4.40 -7.16
N ALA A 16 -7.86 5.37 -6.38
CA ALA A 16 -9.25 5.32 -5.93
C ALA A 16 -10.22 5.57 -7.10
N PRO A 17 -11.37 4.86 -7.17
CA PRO A 17 -11.89 3.90 -6.20
C PRO A 17 -11.47 2.43 -6.47
N GLU A 18 -10.64 2.20 -7.49
CA GLU A 18 -10.27 0.86 -7.95
C GLU A 18 -9.42 0.11 -6.92
N ALA A 19 -8.45 0.81 -6.30
CA ALA A 19 -7.70 0.36 -5.14
C ALA A 19 -7.53 1.52 -4.13
N VAL A 20 -7.73 1.22 -2.86
CA VAL A 20 -7.66 2.14 -1.74
C VAL A 20 -6.85 1.50 -0.63
N VAL A 21 -5.79 2.19 -0.21
CA VAL A 21 -4.93 1.78 0.90
C VAL A 21 -5.41 2.42 2.20
N GLU A 22 -5.50 1.60 3.23
CA GLU A 22 -5.65 2.00 4.63
C GLU A 22 -4.48 1.46 5.45
N ILE A 23 -3.93 2.26 6.35
CA ILE A 23 -2.90 1.78 7.30
C ILE A 23 -3.63 1.22 8.52
N LEU A 24 -3.42 -0.07 8.80
CA LEU A 24 -4.01 -0.74 9.95
C LEU A 24 -3.13 -0.61 11.19
N THR A 25 -1.83 -0.86 11.05
CA THR A 25 -0.86 -0.77 12.15
C THR A 25 0.51 -0.33 11.63
N ALA A 26 1.27 0.34 12.49
CA ALA A 26 2.67 0.69 12.23
C ALA A 26 3.46 0.46 13.52
N GLU A 27 4.31 -0.56 13.52
CA GLU A 27 5.09 -0.99 14.69
C GLU A 27 6.55 -1.22 14.30
N GLY A 28 7.44 -0.37 14.82
CA GLY A 28 8.87 -0.45 14.51
C GLY A 28 9.14 -0.23 13.01
N ASP A 29 9.72 -1.25 12.37
CA ASP A 29 10.03 -1.32 10.95
C ASP A 29 8.93 -2.01 10.11
N ARG A 30 7.79 -2.35 10.74
CA ARG A 30 6.68 -3.05 10.08
C ARG A 30 5.49 -2.14 9.93
N LEU A 31 4.89 -2.22 8.75
CA LEU A 31 3.66 -1.56 8.38
C LEU A 31 2.66 -2.62 7.92
N VAL A 32 1.46 -2.58 8.48
CA VAL A 32 0.33 -3.40 8.01
C VAL A 32 -0.65 -2.48 7.32
N ILE A 33 -0.89 -2.75 6.05
CA ILE A 33 -1.89 -2.04 5.25
C ILE A 33 -3.03 -2.99 4.88
N ARG A 34 -4.18 -2.40 4.53
CA ARG A 34 -5.26 -3.06 3.84
C ARG A 34 -5.43 -2.38 2.48
N VAL A 35 -5.52 -3.18 1.43
CA VAL A 35 -5.94 -2.71 0.10
C VAL A 35 -7.36 -3.20 -0.14
N THR A 36 -8.27 -2.28 -0.44
CA THR A 36 -9.66 -2.57 -0.82
C THR A 36 -10.00 -1.86 -2.12
N GLY A 37 -11.13 -2.19 -2.74
CA GLY A 37 -11.60 -1.45 -3.91
C GLY A 37 -12.42 -2.32 -4.85
N THR A 38 -12.68 -1.80 -6.04
CA THR A 38 -13.48 -2.48 -7.06
C THR A 38 -12.67 -3.28 -8.06
N ALA A 39 -11.34 -3.27 -7.99
CA ALA A 39 -10.50 -4.03 -8.90
C ALA A 39 -10.76 -5.54 -8.84
N CYS A 40 -10.57 -6.18 -9.98
CA CYS A 40 -10.71 -7.62 -10.13
C CYS A 40 -9.57 -8.34 -9.39
N LYS A 41 -9.92 -9.14 -8.38
CA LYS A 41 -8.96 -9.94 -7.60
C LYS A 41 -8.07 -10.87 -8.46
N ALA A 42 -8.66 -11.51 -9.46
CA ALA A 42 -7.94 -12.41 -10.36
C ALA A 42 -7.12 -11.70 -11.45
N CYS A 43 -7.17 -10.37 -11.52
CA CYS A 43 -6.58 -9.57 -12.59
C CYS A 43 -5.34 -8.80 -12.12
N GLY A 44 -4.65 -9.29 -11.09
CA GLY A 44 -3.43 -8.64 -10.57
C GLY A 44 -3.68 -7.67 -9.40
N PHE A 45 -4.72 -7.87 -8.59
CA PHE A 45 -5.02 -6.97 -7.46
C PHE A 45 -3.84 -6.80 -6.48
N ASP A 46 -3.01 -7.84 -6.33
CA ASP A 46 -1.82 -7.78 -5.49
C ASP A 46 -0.76 -6.81 -6.02
N GLU A 47 -0.78 -6.44 -7.31
CA GLU A 47 0.16 -5.47 -7.90
C GLU A 47 0.05 -4.10 -7.20
N TYR A 48 -1.15 -3.71 -6.78
CA TYR A 48 -1.37 -2.48 -5.99
C TYR A 48 -0.64 -2.46 -4.66
N ILE A 49 -0.36 -3.63 -4.06
CA ILE A 49 0.44 -3.72 -2.83
C ILE A 49 1.89 -3.33 -3.12
N PHE A 50 2.42 -3.77 -4.26
CA PHE A 50 3.77 -3.43 -4.69
C PHE A 50 3.87 -1.95 -5.10
N ASP A 51 2.87 -1.41 -5.80
CA ASP A 51 2.82 0.02 -6.14
C ASP A 51 2.89 0.92 -4.90
N TYR A 52 2.12 0.58 -3.86
CA TYR A 52 2.22 1.28 -2.58
C TYR A 52 3.60 1.12 -1.94
N ALA A 53 4.17 -0.09 -1.96
CA ALA A 53 5.51 -0.34 -1.42
C ALA A 53 6.59 0.49 -2.15
N TYR A 54 6.48 0.65 -3.47
CA TYR A 54 7.37 1.50 -4.27
C TYR A 54 7.22 2.98 -3.91
N LEU A 55 5.99 3.50 -3.79
CA LEU A 55 5.77 4.87 -3.35
C LEU A 55 6.33 5.14 -1.95
N LEU A 56 6.19 4.17 -1.04
CA LEU A 56 6.78 4.29 0.28
C LEU A 56 8.31 4.24 0.22
N ALA A 57 8.87 3.38 -0.63
CA ALA A 57 10.31 3.24 -0.81
C ALA A 57 10.97 4.55 -1.27
N ASP A 58 10.32 5.32 -2.13
CA ASP A 58 10.81 6.65 -2.53
C ASP A 58 10.94 7.64 -1.35
N LEU A 59 10.22 7.41 -0.25
CA LEU A 59 10.24 8.26 0.94
C LEU A 59 11.16 7.74 2.04
N VAL A 60 11.27 6.42 2.22
CA VAL A 60 11.96 5.81 3.37
C VAL A 60 13.16 4.94 3.00
N GLY A 61 13.42 4.73 1.71
CA GLY A 61 14.48 3.86 1.21
C GLY A 61 13.97 2.44 0.93
N GLU A 62 14.65 1.42 1.44
CA GLU A 62 14.32 0.04 1.09
C GLU A 62 13.03 -0.42 1.78
N VAL A 63 12.05 -0.88 0.99
CA VAL A 63 10.79 -1.47 1.45
C VAL A 63 10.62 -2.82 0.77
N SER A 64 10.20 -3.82 1.53
CA SER A 64 9.88 -5.15 0.99
C SER A 64 8.52 -5.63 1.50
N VAL A 65 7.78 -6.32 0.64
CA VAL A 65 6.51 -6.94 1.01
C VAL A 65 6.82 -8.27 1.70
N ALA A 66 6.62 -8.32 3.02
CA ALA A 66 6.93 -9.50 3.83
C ALA A 66 5.92 -10.64 3.62
N SER A 67 4.64 -10.31 3.45
CA SER A 67 3.56 -11.28 3.25
C SER A 67 2.30 -10.60 2.71
N ILE A 68 1.51 -11.33 1.92
CA ILE A 68 0.16 -10.94 1.49
C ILE A 68 -0.81 -11.96 2.10
N VAL A 69 -1.88 -11.48 2.72
CA VAL A 69 -2.90 -12.31 3.37
C VAL A 69 -4.26 -11.89 2.83
N ASP A 70 -5.09 -12.89 2.54
CA ASP A 70 -6.30 -12.78 1.74
C ASP A 70 -7.57 -13.10 2.55
#